data_AF-A0A9E1T1F6-F1
#
_entry.id   AF-A0A9E1T1F6-F1
#
_cell.length_a   1.000
_cell.length_b   1.000
_cell.length_c   1.000
_cell.angle_alpha   90.00
_cell.angle_beta   90.00
_cell.angle_gamma   90.00
#
_symmetry.space_group_name_H-M   'P 1'
#
loop_
_entity.id
_entity.type
_entity.pdbx_description
1 polymer ?
#
loop_
_entity_poly.entity_id
_entity_poly.type
_entity_poly.pdbx_seq_one_letter_code
_entity_poly.pdbx_strand_id
1 'polypeptide(L)' 'TTVKLLNLSDDTETTYQIVGEDEADIELGKISCHSPIANALLGNEEGDEVTVKAPKGDILYEILEVLYI' A
#
# COMPACT_ATOMS: atom_id res chain seq x y z
N THR A 1 -9.62 5.52 0.93
CA THR A 1 -9.39 4.22 0.26
C THR A 1 -8.53 3.35 1.15
N THR A 2 -8.94 2.11 1.38
CA THR A 2 -8.17 1.12 2.14
C THR A 2 -7.76 0.00 1.20
N VAL A 3 -6.49 -0.39 1.23
CA VAL A 3 -5.91 -1.40 0.35
C VAL A 3 -5.28 -2.49 1.19
N LYS A 4 -5.65 -3.74 0.93
CA LYS A 4 -5.01 -4.91 1.51
C LYS A 4 -3.97 -5.45 0.54
N LEU A 5 -2.77 -5.70 1.06
CA LEU A 5 -1.60 -6.10 0.29
C LEU A 5 -1.02 -7.39 0.86
N LEU A 6 -0.51 -8.26 0.00
CA LEU A 6 0.33 -9.40 0.35
C LEU A 6 1.78 -9.09 -0.06
N ASN A 7 2.71 -9.14 0.89
CA ASN A 7 4.13 -9.06 0.56
C ASN A 7 4.60 -10.42 0.01
N LEU A 8 4.98 -10.45 -1.26
CA LEU A 8 5.40 -11.68 -1.95
C LEU A 8 6.76 -12.21 -1.48
N SER A 9 7.52 -11.43 -0.70
CA SER A 9 8.85 -11.83 -0.22
C SER A 9 8.79 -12.66 1.07
N ASP A 10 7.82 -12.37 1.93
CA ASP A 10 7.70 -12.97 3.27
C ASP A 10 6.29 -13.50 3.58
N ASP A 11 5.38 -13.46 2.61
CA ASP A 11 4.00 -13.96 2.71
C ASP A 11 3.16 -13.21 3.76
N THR A 12 3.56 -11.97 4.11
CA THR A 12 2.84 -11.18 5.11
C THR A 12 1.76 -10.30 4.51
N GLU A 13 0.56 -10.35 5.10
CA GLU A 13 -0.54 -9.45 4.74
C GLU A 13 -0.45 -8.15 5.52
N THR A 14 -0.58 -7.02 4.83
CA THR A 14 -0.63 -5.68 5.43
C THR A 14 -1.80 -4.90 4.86
N THR A 15 -2.45 -4.10 5.69
CA THR A 15 -3.55 -3.22 5.26
C THR A 15 -3.13 -1.78 5.45
N TYR A 16 -3.25 -0.98 4.38
CA TYR A 16 -2.98 0.45 4.41
C TYR A 16 -4.20 1.27 4.04
N GLN A 17 -4.42 2.36 4.77
CA GLN A 17 -5.43 3.36 4.45
C GLN A 17 -4.75 4.60 3.86
N ILE A 18 -5.12 4.94 2.63
CA ILE A 18 -4.67 6.18 1.98
C ILE A 18 -5.49 7.33 2.54
N VAL A 19 -4.80 8.27 3.19
CA VAL A 19 -5.35 9.46 3.86
C VAL A 19 -4.60 10.73 3.41
N GLY A 20 -5.07 11.91 3.84
CA GLY A 20 -4.35 13.17 3.62
C GLY A 20 -3.04 13.24 4.41
N GLU A 21 -2.13 14.16 4.03
CA GLU A 21 -0.83 14.32 4.69
C GLU A 21 -0.95 14.59 6.19
N ASP A 22 -1.89 15.44 6.60
CA ASP A 22 -2.13 15.79 8.01
C ASP A 22 -2.64 14.61 8.86
N GLU A 23 -3.20 13.57 8.23
CA GLU A 23 -3.82 12.42 8.89
C GLU A 23 -2.95 11.15 8.84
N ALA A 24 -1.80 11.22 8.17
CA ALA A 24 -0.92 10.07 7.94
C ALA A 24 -0.25 9.62 9.24
N ASP A 25 -0.37 8.33 9.53
CA ASP A 25 0.19 7.69 10.71
C ASP A 25 0.51 6.22 10.38
N ILE A 26 1.80 5.92 10.20
CA ILE A 26 2.27 4.60 9.80
C ILE A 26 2.01 3.54 10.86
N GLU A 27 1.98 3.91 12.15
CA GLU A 27 1.71 2.98 13.25
C GLU A 27 0.25 2.52 13.22
N LEU A 28 -0.64 3.36 12.70
CA LEU A 28 -2.06 3.05 12.47
C LEU A 28 -2.35 2.49 11.07
N GLY A 29 -1.31 2.21 10.26
CA GLY A 29 -1.47 1.78 8.87
C GLY A 29 -2.06 2.86 7.95
N LYS A 30 -1.99 4.13 8.35
CA LYS A 30 -2.44 5.27 7.55
C LYS A 30 -1.28 5.88 6.78
N ILE A 31 -1.36 5.87 5.47
CA ILE A 31 -0.33 6.40 4.59
C ILE A 31 -0.83 7.67 3.89
N SER A 32 0.04 8.66 3.77
CA SER A 32 -0.26 9.86 2.99
C SER A 32 -0.47 9.49 1.53
N CYS A 33 -1.43 10.14 0.87
CA CYS A 33 -1.64 10.08 -0.57
C CYS A 33 -0.41 10.53 -1.38
N HIS A 34 0.54 11.25 -0.78
CA HIS A 34 1.79 11.65 -1.40
C HIS A 34 2.92 10.62 -1.23
N SER A 35 2.69 9.53 -0.49
CA SER A 35 3.72 8.52 -0.25
C SER A 35 4.04 7.70 -1.52
N PRO A 36 5.28 7.20 -1.68
CA PRO A 36 5.64 6.33 -2.80
C PRO A 36 4.76 5.09 -2.92
N ILE A 37 4.36 4.52 -1.79
CA ILE A 37 3.47 3.36 -1.73
C ILE A 37 2.05 3.74 -2.21
N ALA A 38 1.47 4.86 -1.76
CA ALA A 38 0.17 5.30 -2.25
C ALA A 38 0.19 5.53 -3.78
N ASN A 39 1.25 6.14 -4.30
CA ASN A 39 1.42 6.32 -5.75
C ASN A 39 1.56 5.00 -6.51
N ALA A 40 2.21 4.00 -5.93
CA ALA A 40 2.34 2.67 -6.52
C ALA A 40 1.02 1.90 -6.50
N LEU A 41 0.12 2.17 -5.55
CA LEU A 41 -1.19 1.53 -5.43
C LEU A 41 -2.27 2.24 -6.26
N LEU A 42 -2.14 3.55 -6.45
CA LEU A 42 -3.09 4.36 -7.21
C LEU A 42 -3.19 3.88 -8.67
N GLY A 43 -4.39 3.49 -9.07
CA GLY A 43 -4.70 3.07 -10.44
C GLY A 43 -4.52 1.57 -10.71
N ASN A 44 -4.12 0.79 -9.71
CA ASN A 44 -4.15 -0.67 -9.79
C ASN A 44 -5.43 -1.23 -9.18
N GLU A 45 -5.71 -2.49 -9.50
CA GLU A 45 -6.91 -3.22 -9.13
C GLU A 45 -6.58 -4.51 -8.36
N GLU A 46 -7.60 -5.16 -7.82
CA GLU A 46 -7.45 -6.44 -7.11
C GLU A 46 -6.83 -7.50 -8.03
N GLY A 47 -5.77 -8.17 -7.54
CA GLY A 47 -4.97 -9.13 -8.29
C GLY A 47 -3.76 -8.54 -9.01
N ASP A 48 -3.57 -7.22 -9.01
CA ASP A 48 -2.37 -6.60 -9.58
C ASP A 48 -1.15 -6.72 -8.65
N GLU A 49 0.02 -6.91 -9.26
CA GLU A 49 1.31 -6.88 -8.57
C GLU A 49 1.97 -5.51 -8.72
N VAL A 50 2.34 -4.89 -7.60
CA VAL A 50 2.98 -3.58 -7.54
C VAL A 50 4.35 -3.65 -6.88
N THR A 51 5.33 -2.97 -7.46
CA THR A 51 6.68 -2.87 -6.89
C THR A 51 6.84 -1.54 -6.17
N VAL A 52 7.00 -1.58 -4.85
CA VAL A 52 7.23 -0.41 -4.01
C VAL A 52 8.73 -0.25 -3.78
N LYS A 53 9.28 0.87 -4.24
CA LYS A 53 10.69 1.21 -4.02
C LYS A 53 10.90 1.71 -2.60
N ALA A 54 11.56 0.92 -1.76
CA ALA A 54 11.97 1.34 -0.42
C ALA A 54 13.50 1.55 -0.35
N PRO A 55 14.00 2.41 0.56
CA PRO A 55 15.44 2.63 0.72
C PRO A 55 16.25 1.35 1.04
N LYS A 56 15.58 0.32 1.59
CA LYS A 56 16.20 -0.97 1.96
C LYS A 56 16.13 -2.03 0.85
N GLY A 57 15.53 -1.71 -0.29
CA GLY A 57 15.28 -2.65 -1.38
C GLY A 57 13.86 -2.51 -1.94
N ASP A 58 13.65 -3.00 -3.16
CA ASP A 58 12.33 -3.05 -3.78
C ASP A 58 11.50 -4.14 -3.09
N ILE A 59 10.24 -3.83 -2.75
CA ILE A 59 9.30 -4.76 -2.14
C ILE A 59 8.18 -5.01 -3.16
N LEU A 60 7.93 -6.28 -3.48
CA LEU A 60 6.78 -6.67 -4.31
C LEU A 60 5.57 -6.96 -3.44
N TYR A 61 4.46 -6.31 -3.78
CA TYR A 61 3.17 -6.54 -3.17
C TYR A 61 2.17 -7.01 -4.22
N GLU A 62 1.29 -7.92 -3.84
CA GLU A 62 0.05 -8.23 -4.59
C GLU A 62 -1.13 -7.54 -3.91
N ILE A 63 -2.00 -6.90 -4.69
CA ILE A 63 -3.20 -6.24 -4.18
C ILE A 63 -4.28 -7.29 -3.97
N LEU A 64 -4.59 -7.57 -2.71
CA LEU A 64 -5.62 -8.54 -2.34
C LEU A 64 -7.03 -7.95 -2.34
N GLU A 65 -7.16 -6.66 -2.01
CA GLU A 65 -8.47 -6.01 -1.91
C GLU A 65 -8.33 -4.49 -1.95
N VAL A 66 -9.24 -3.81 -2.64
CA VAL A 66 -9.33 -2.33 -2.66
C VAL A 66 -10.72 -1.91 -2.21
N LEU A 67 -10.81 -1.32 -1.02
CA LEU A 67 -12.04 -0.74 -0.49
C LEU A 67 -12.07 0.79 -0.70
N TYR A 68 -13.05 1.24 -1.47
CA TYR A 68 -13.44 2.65 -1.55
C TYR A 68 -14.49 2.94 -0.48
N ILE A 69 -14.14 3.76 0.50
CA ILE A 69 -15.01 4.19 1.61
C ILE A 69 -15.33 5.66 1.43
#